data_AF-A0A350W179-F1
#
_entry.id   AF-A0A350W179-F1
#
_cell.length_a   1.000
_cell.length_b   1.000
_cell.length_c   1.000
_cell.angle_alpha   90.00
_cell.angle_beta   90.00
_cell.angle_gamma   90.00
#
_symmetry.space_group_name_H-M   'P 1'
#
loop_
_entity.id
_entity.type
_entity.pdbx_description
1 polymer ?
#
loop_
_entity_poly.entity_id
_entity_poly.type
_entity_poly.pdbx_seq_one_letter_code
_entity_poly.pdbx_strand_id
1 'polypeptide(L)'
;MKKRVLALVLAGTMVFGLTACNKGGSNNGGNGTDTETTTVSGETTTGETTTGETTEAQPVTQTTPLTDYSGYVKIGAYRDLEIEVDAAVVTDTQIQSRKDQIVTYYNTNVLEGEHITEGTTADGDVINLDYSGLLDGTAFDGGTATSQKYTVGSGKFIPDLDKQLAGLEVGKEYELKCTFPEDYTVNKELAGKEVTFVVTVNWIEGDKDELEWGDELVNAYTDGKYTSADEYEKSFTDEMIASAQEEQLTNYTNGVWSKVMENSTFESLPEEKVTTIADDYYSYYVQYFTYYASLYGMDMASFLSSMYNMTDDDLRTECRSMAENEVKYIMMSCEIFKDLGMTLSDEEYNTRAQEVAETNGFDSAAAFIEQYGEEYVRESFIFDIISDYLKENNKMVIAE
;
A
#
# COMPACT_ATOMS: atom_id res chain seq x y z
N MET A 1 -2.63 7.77 27.74
CA MET A 1 -1.75 8.23 26.65
C MET A 1 -2.64 8.43 25.45
N LYS A 2 -2.93 9.68 25.11
CA LYS A 2 -3.82 10.03 23.99
C LYS A 2 -3.07 9.68 22.70
N LYS A 3 -3.75 9.05 21.74
CA LYS A 3 -3.17 8.56 20.48
C LYS A 3 -3.78 9.36 19.34
N ARG A 4 -3.14 10.45 18.91
CA ARG A 4 -3.63 11.29 17.79
C ARG A 4 -2.81 11.08 16.51
N VAL A 5 -2.94 9.94 15.84
CA VAL A 5 -2.35 9.78 14.48
C VAL A 5 -3.33 9.06 13.54
N LEU A 6 -4.55 9.57 13.44
CA LEU A 6 -5.46 9.08 12.39
C LEU A 6 -6.31 10.21 11.78
N ALA A 7 -6.70 11.25 12.54
CA ALA A 7 -7.69 12.20 12.02
C ALA A 7 -7.19 13.17 10.92
N LEU A 8 -5.92 13.57 10.90
CA LEU A 8 -5.41 14.37 9.77
C LEU A 8 -4.93 13.54 8.58
N VAL A 9 -4.77 12.23 8.75
CA VAL A 9 -4.73 11.27 7.62
C VAL A 9 -6.13 11.08 7.03
N LEU A 10 -7.20 11.28 7.82
CA LEU A 10 -8.60 11.14 7.41
C LEU A 10 -9.19 12.38 6.71
N ALA A 11 -8.52 13.52 6.79
CA ALA A 11 -8.93 14.80 6.19
C ALA A 11 -8.06 15.21 4.98
N GLY A 12 -6.95 14.53 4.74
CA GLY A 12 -6.07 14.84 3.63
C GLY A 12 -4.97 13.82 3.56
N THR A 13 -4.91 13.13 2.43
CA THR A 13 -3.82 12.28 1.97
C THR A 13 -2.50 13.07 1.87
N MET A 14 -1.91 13.47 2.99
CA MET A 14 -0.49 13.76 3.09
C MET A 14 0.21 12.51 3.61
N VAL A 15 0.24 11.49 2.74
CA VAL A 15 1.37 10.56 2.74
C VAL A 15 2.58 11.40 2.33
N PHE A 16 3.21 12.08 3.29
CA PHE A 16 4.60 12.48 3.12
C PHE A 16 5.39 11.18 3.14
N GLY A 17 5.60 10.62 1.95
CA GLY A 17 6.61 9.61 1.76
C GLY A 17 7.92 10.15 2.31
N LEU A 18 8.59 9.35 3.15
CA LEU A 18 10.00 9.53 3.45
C LEU A 18 10.80 9.30 2.15
N THR A 19 10.70 10.23 1.21
CA THR A 19 11.47 10.24 -0.04
C THR A 19 12.50 11.35 0.03
N ALA A 20 13.61 11.07 0.72
CA ALA A 20 14.90 11.72 0.45
C ALA A 20 16.04 11.02 1.22
N CYS A 21 16.61 9.97 0.63
CA CYS A 21 18.06 9.78 0.52
C CYS A 21 18.36 8.47 -0.25
N ASN A 22 18.20 8.48 -1.58
CA ASN A 22 18.89 7.50 -2.43
C ASN A 22 20.03 8.20 -3.16
N LYS A 23 21.26 7.99 -2.68
CA LYS A 23 22.48 8.28 -3.42
C LYS A 23 23.04 6.93 -3.89
N GLY A 24 22.78 6.62 -5.15
CA GLY A 24 23.53 5.63 -5.93
C GLY A 24 23.14 4.18 -5.68
N GLY A 25 22.39 3.62 -6.62
CA GLY A 25 22.18 2.17 -6.66
C GLY A 25 21.19 1.79 -7.76
N SER A 26 21.73 1.28 -8.86
CA SER A 26 21.00 0.61 -9.94
C SER A 26 20.12 -0.53 -9.40
N ASN A 27 18.91 -0.70 -9.93
CA ASN A 27 18.26 -1.99 -10.12
C ASN A 27 17.10 -1.81 -11.11
N ASN A 28 17.05 -2.52 -12.25
CA ASN A 28 16.91 -3.97 -12.44
C ASN A 28 15.60 -4.50 -11.86
N GLY A 29 14.74 -4.98 -12.75
CA GLY A 29 13.42 -5.51 -12.45
C GLY A 29 13.48 -6.85 -11.73
N GLY A 30 12.41 -7.14 -11.01
CA GLY A 30 12.21 -8.40 -10.30
C GLY A 30 10.77 -8.53 -9.82
N ASN A 31 10.00 -9.34 -10.56
CA ASN A 31 8.80 -10.06 -10.14
C ASN A 31 9.15 -10.87 -8.86
N GLY A 32 8.41 -10.84 -7.76
CA GLY A 32 7.10 -11.46 -7.55
C GLY A 32 7.27 -12.81 -6.83
N THR A 33 6.65 -12.99 -5.65
CA THR A 33 6.06 -14.26 -5.15
C THR A 33 5.43 -14.07 -3.75
N ASP A 34 4.10 -14.10 -3.73
CA ASP A 34 3.18 -14.81 -2.85
C ASP A 34 3.65 -15.27 -1.47
N THR A 35 2.95 -14.76 -0.45
CA THR A 35 2.80 -15.42 0.85
C THR A 35 1.34 -15.78 1.03
N GLU A 36 1.11 -17.07 1.29
CA GLU A 36 -0.20 -17.66 1.59
C GLU A 36 -0.95 -16.84 2.63
N THR A 37 -2.10 -16.32 2.22
CA THR A 37 -3.10 -15.78 3.13
C THR A 37 -3.93 -16.94 3.62
N THR A 38 -3.77 -17.31 4.90
CA THR A 38 -4.65 -18.28 5.55
C THR A 38 -6.06 -17.70 5.63
N THR A 39 -6.89 -18.03 4.64
CA THR A 39 -8.34 -17.83 4.66
C THR A 39 -8.95 -18.78 5.68
N VAL A 40 -9.38 -18.25 6.82
CA VAL A 40 -10.34 -18.96 7.68
C VAL A 40 -11.72 -18.75 7.05
N SER A 41 -12.14 -19.75 6.28
CA SER A 41 -13.53 -19.97 5.90
C SER A 41 -14.31 -20.37 7.17
N GLY A 42 -15.22 -19.50 7.59
CA GLY A 42 -16.27 -19.80 8.57
C GLY A 42 -17.62 -19.71 7.87
N GLU A 43 -18.29 -20.85 7.76
CA GLU A 43 -19.59 -21.07 7.12
C GLU A 43 -20.61 -19.94 7.33
N THR A 44 -21.14 -19.45 6.20
CA THR A 44 -22.38 -18.69 6.13
C THR A 44 -23.54 -19.57 6.58
N THR A 45 -23.84 -19.53 7.88
CA THR A 45 -25.15 -19.97 8.36
C THR A 45 -26.08 -18.77 8.23
N THR A 46 -27.15 -18.96 7.45
CA THR A 46 -28.26 -18.02 7.30
C THR A 46 -28.97 -17.88 8.65
N GLY A 47 -28.49 -16.95 9.47
CA GLY A 47 -29.12 -16.53 10.72
C GLY A 47 -29.90 -15.25 10.48
N GLU A 48 -31.16 -15.24 10.88
CA GLU A 48 -32.07 -14.10 10.83
C GLU A 48 -31.37 -12.78 11.16
N THR A 49 -31.62 -11.78 10.30
CA THR A 49 -31.40 -10.36 10.58
C THR A 49 -32.05 -10.01 11.90
N THR A 50 -31.28 -10.08 12.97
CA THR A 50 -31.59 -9.36 14.19
C THR A 50 -31.01 -7.98 13.96
N THR A 51 -31.90 -7.03 13.70
CA THR A 51 -31.61 -5.60 13.67
C THR A 51 -30.84 -5.28 14.95
N GLY A 52 -29.51 -5.21 14.87
CA GLY A 52 -28.69 -4.71 15.95
C GLY A 52 -29.16 -3.29 16.20
N GLU A 53 -29.59 -3.01 17.43
CA GLU A 53 -29.86 -1.65 17.88
C GLU A 53 -28.67 -0.79 17.47
N THR A 54 -28.91 0.17 16.58
CA THR A 54 -28.01 1.30 16.41
C THR A 54 -27.88 1.93 17.78
N THR A 55 -26.70 1.80 18.39
CA THR A 55 -26.37 2.50 19.63
C THR A 55 -26.67 3.97 19.39
N GLU A 56 -27.70 4.50 20.04
CA GLU A 56 -28.12 5.88 19.88
C GLU A 56 -26.90 6.78 20.17
N ALA A 57 -26.49 7.54 19.15
CA ALA A 57 -25.31 8.39 19.21
C ALA A 57 -25.43 9.30 20.44
N GLN A 58 -24.45 9.24 21.35
CA GLN A 58 -24.39 10.20 22.45
C GLN A 58 -23.99 11.55 21.84
N PRO A 59 -24.89 12.55 21.78
CA PRO A 59 -24.56 13.84 21.18
C PRO A 59 -23.47 14.51 22.02
N VAL A 60 -22.44 15.03 21.36
CA VAL A 60 -21.34 15.76 21.99
C VAL A 60 -21.45 17.23 21.65
N THR A 61 -21.57 18.09 22.66
CA THR A 61 -21.58 19.55 22.45
C THR A 61 -20.16 20.08 22.47
N GLN A 62 -19.84 21.07 21.64
CA GLN A 62 -18.55 21.76 21.71
C GLN A 62 -18.51 22.58 23.01
N THR A 63 -17.49 22.36 23.83
CA THR A 63 -17.33 23.00 25.15
C THR A 63 -16.25 24.07 25.18
N THR A 64 -15.39 24.11 24.17
CA THR A 64 -14.30 25.07 24.03
C THR A 64 -14.58 26.05 22.89
N PRO A 65 -14.13 27.31 22.94
CA PRO A 65 -14.18 28.19 21.78
C PRO A 65 -13.14 27.77 20.73
N LEU A 66 -13.35 28.18 19.47
CA LEU A 66 -12.33 28.07 18.43
C LEU A 66 -11.08 28.86 18.83
N THR A 67 -9.91 28.23 18.72
CA THR A 67 -8.62 28.83 19.04
C THR A 67 -8.33 30.01 18.11
N ASP A 68 -7.86 31.12 18.67
CA ASP A 68 -7.49 32.32 17.93
C ASP A 68 -5.99 32.29 17.58
N TYR A 69 -5.67 32.17 16.29
CA TYR A 69 -4.31 32.11 15.78
C TYR A 69 -3.86 33.43 15.13
N SER A 70 -4.63 34.51 15.22
CA SER A 70 -4.29 35.79 14.57
C SER A 70 -2.98 36.41 15.06
N GLY A 71 -2.47 35.98 16.22
CA GLY A 71 -1.15 36.37 16.74
C GLY A 71 0.03 35.55 16.19
N TYR A 72 -0.25 34.43 15.53
CA TYR A 72 0.74 33.48 15.00
C TYR A 72 0.82 33.50 13.48
N VAL A 73 -0.30 33.75 12.80
CA VAL A 73 -0.39 33.78 11.35
C VAL A 73 -1.15 35.01 10.87
N LYS A 74 -0.68 35.57 9.76
CA LYS A 74 -1.38 36.59 8.99
C LYS A 74 -1.78 35.98 7.65
N ILE A 75 -3.08 35.85 7.44
CA ILE A 75 -3.63 35.31 6.19
C ILE A 75 -3.34 36.23 5.01
N GLY A 76 -2.92 35.61 3.90
CA GLY A 76 -2.70 36.23 2.60
C GLY A 76 -3.90 36.14 1.68
N ALA A 77 -3.67 36.28 0.38
CA ALA A 77 -4.70 36.00 -0.63
C ALA A 77 -4.97 34.49 -0.72
N TYR A 78 -6.25 34.10 -0.62
CA TYR A 78 -6.70 32.71 -0.62
C TYR A 78 -7.89 32.44 -1.57
N ARG A 79 -8.28 33.44 -2.37
CA ARG A 79 -9.36 33.39 -3.36
C ARG A 79 -8.84 33.81 -4.72
N ASP A 80 -9.55 33.39 -5.77
CA ASP A 80 -9.26 33.75 -7.16
C ASP A 80 -7.81 33.40 -7.59
N LEU A 81 -7.20 32.42 -6.91
CA LEU A 81 -5.90 31.88 -7.26
C LEU A 81 -6.03 31.00 -8.49
N GLU A 82 -5.06 31.11 -9.39
CA GLU A 82 -4.95 30.28 -10.58
C GLU A 82 -3.87 29.23 -10.35
N ILE A 83 -4.25 27.96 -10.41
CA ILE A 83 -3.37 26.82 -10.18
C ILE A 83 -3.28 26.02 -11.46
N GLU A 84 -2.08 25.98 -12.04
CA GLU A 84 -1.78 25.19 -13.22
C GLU A 84 -1.65 23.71 -12.84
N VAL A 85 -2.35 22.84 -13.57
CA VAL A 85 -2.26 21.38 -13.47
C VAL A 85 -2.21 20.75 -14.85
N ASP A 86 -1.57 19.59 -14.94
CA ASP A 86 -1.54 18.81 -16.17
C ASP A 86 -2.95 18.32 -16.55
N ALA A 87 -3.20 18.13 -17.84
CA ALA A 87 -4.45 17.57 -18.32
C ALA A 87 -4.61 16.11 -17.86
N ALA A 88 -5.78 15.78 -17.30
CA ALA A 88 -6.17 14.40 -16.99
C ALA A 88 -6.48 13.63 -18.29
N VAL A 89 -5.43 13.15 -18.96
CA VAL A 89 -5.53 12.41 -20.21
C VAL A 89 -4.96 11.00 -20.06
N VAL A 90 -5.66 10.04 -20.67
CA VAL A 90 -5.15 8.69 -20.89
C VAL A 90 -4.77 8.57 -22.35
N THR A 91 -3.52 8.27 -22.61
CA THR A 91 -2.98 8.15 -23.97
C THR A 91 -3.18 6.74 -24.52
N ASP A 92 -3.28 6.61 -25.84
CA ASP A 92 -3.32 5.31 -26.53
C ASP A 92 -2.12 4.42 -26.15
N THR A 93 -0.95 5.03 -25.90
CA THR A 93 0.25 4.32 -25.42
C THR A 93 0.03 3.69 -24.04
N GLN A 94 -0.64 4.38 -23.11
CA GLN A 94 -0.95 3.83 -21.79
C GLN A 94 -1.97 2.69 -21.88
N ILE A 95 -2.98 2.85 -22.74
CA ILE A 95 -3.96 1.79 -23.01
C ILE A 95 -3.26 0.57 -23.61
N GLN A 96 -2.39 0.76 -24.59
CA GLN A 96 -1.63 -0.33 -25.20
C GLN A 96 -0.70 -1.01 -24.19
N SER A 97 0.02 -0.24 -23.39
CA SER A 97 0.88 -0.77 -22.32
C SER A 97 0.07 -1.63 -21.33
N ARG A 98 -1.15 -1.22 -20.98
CA ARG A 98 -2.05 -2.00 -20.13
C ARG A 98 -2.45 -3.33 -20.79
N LYS A 99 -2.78 -3.31 -22.08
CA LYS A 99 -3.07 -4.54 -22.84
C LYS A 99 -1.86 -5.47 -22.87
N ASP A 100 -0.69 -4.94 -23.17
CA ASP A 100 0.56 -5.70 -23.25
C ASP A 100 0.92 -6.32 -21.88
N GLN A 101 0.67 -5.60 -20.78
CA GLN A 101 0.82 -6.12 -19.42
C GLN A 101 -0.12 -7.30 -19.14
N ILE A 102 -1.39 -7.20 -19.57
CA ILE A 102 -2.39 -8.27 -19.38
C ILE A 102 -2.00 -9.50 -20.22
N VAL A 103 -1.66 -9.31 -21.50
CA VAL A 103 -1.20 -10.37 -22.40
C VAL A 103 0.02 -11.07 -21.80
N THR A 104 1.04 -10.30 -21.43
CA THR A 104 2.28 -10.83 -20.86
C THR A 104 2.01 -11.57 -19.55
N TYR A 105 1.22 -10.98 -18.65
CA TYR A 105 0.91 -11.58 -17.36
C TYR A 105 0.17 -12.90 -17.54
N TYR A 106 -0.88 -12.94 -18.36
CA TYR A 106 -1.67 -14.14 -18.57
C TYR A 106 -0.83 -15.23 -19.23
N ASN A 107 -0.15 -14.93 -20.34
CA ASN A 107 0.66 -15.94 -21.04
C ASN A 107 1.82 -16.46 -20.19
N THR A 108 2.41 -15.63 -19.31
CA THR A 108 3.57 -16.05 -18.51
C THR A 108 3.18 -16.76 -17.21
N ASN A 109 2.12 -16.31 -16.53
CA ASN A 109 1.83 -16.72 -15.16
C ASN A 109 0.55 -17.55 -15.01
N VAL A 110 -0.35 -17.51 -15.99
CA VAL A 110 -1.67 -18.16 -15.89
C VAL A 110 -1.84 -19.25 -16.94
N LEU A 111 -1.47 -18.98 -18.19
CA LEU A 111 -1.58 -19.95 -19.28
C LEU A 111 -0.59 -21.10 -19.05
N GLU A 112 -1.13 -22.30 -18.94
CA GLU A 112 -0.36 -23.54 -18.86
C GLU A 112 -0.29 -24.19 -20.25
N GLY A 113 0.92 -24.63 -20.62
CA GLY A 113 1.13 -25.43 -21.82
C GLY A 113 0.62 -26.87 -21.67
N GLU A 114 0.72 -27.66 -22.74
CA GLU A 114 0.40 -29.09 -22.67
C GLU A 114 1.27 -29.80 -21.62
N HIS A 115 0.70 -30.71 -20.84
CA HIS A 115 1.48 -31.54 -19.93
C HIS A 115 2.11 -32.72 -20.69
N ILE A 116 3.37 -32.57 -21.07
CA ILE A 116 4.13 -33.64 -21.72
C ILE A 116 4.56 -34.65 -20.65
N THR A 117 3.97 -35.85 -20.68
CA THR A 117 4.22 -36.92 -19.70
C THR A 117 5.27 -37.94 -20.16
N GLU A 118 6.06 -37.61 -21.20
CA GLU A 118 7.12 -38.47 -21.74
C GLU A 118 8.36 -37.65 -22.12
N GLY A 119 9.52 -38.31 -22.21
CA GLY A 119 10.79 -37.66 -22.57
C GLY A 119 11.71 -37.40 -21.38
N THR A 120 12.70 -36.53 -21.59
CA THR A 120 13.71 -36.17 -20.60
C THR A 120 13.80 -34.67 -20.46
N THR A 121 13.93 -34.18 -19.23
CA THR A 121 14.09 -32.77 -18.93
C THR A 121 15.39 -32.18 -19.51
N ALA A 122 15.37 -30.91 -19.86
CA ALA A 122 16.50 -30.11 -20.29
C ALA A 122 16.59 -28.79 -19.51
N ASP A 123 17.72 -28.11 -19.61
CA ASP A 123 17.89 -26.76 -19.05
C ASP A 123 16.91 -25.79 -19.72
N GLY A 124 16.19 -25.02 -18.91
CA GLY A 124 15.12 -24.12 -19.37
C GLY A 124 13.72 -24.73 -19.44
N ASP A 125 13.57 -26.06 -19.32
CA ASP A 125 12.25 -26.69 -19.26
C ASP A 125 11.49 -26.23 -18.01
N VAL A 126 10.19 -25.95 -18.16
CA VAL A 126 9.29 -25.79 -17.03
C VAL A 126 8.69 -27.15 -16.71
N ILE A 127 8.80 -27.59 -15.47
CA ILE A 127 8.41 -28.93 -15.04
C ILE A 127 7.47 -28.87 -13.83
N ASN A 128 6.65 -29.91 -13.68
CA ASN A 128 5.98 -30.21 -12.43
C ASN A 128 6.77 -31.22 -11.64
N LEU A 129 7.22 -30.82 -10.46
CA LEU A 129 8.17 -31.55 -9.65
C LEU A 129 7.56 -31.90 -8.30
N ASP A 130 7.61 -33.17 -7.96
CA ASP A 130 7.52 -33.63 -6.58
C ASP A 130 8.94 -33.82 -6.06
N TYR A 131 9.24 -33.32 -4.87
CA TYR A 131 10.53 -33.54 -4.24
C TYR A 131 10.42 -33.69 -2.72
N SER A 132 11.32 -34.49 -2.15
CA SER A 132 11.47 -34.70 -0.71
C SER A 132 12.97 -34.75 -0.35
N GLY A 133 13.45 -33.71 0.31
CA GLY A 133 14.81 -33.59 0.82
C GLY A 133 14.98 -34.32 2.14
N LEU A 134 15.98 -35.20 2.21
CA LEU A 134 16.30 -36.05 3.34
C LEU A 134 17.72 -35.76 3.84
N LEU A 135 17.85 -35.43 5.13
CA LEU A 135 19.13 -35.39 5.84
C LEU A 135 19.20 -36.61 6.75
N ASP A 136 20.25 -37.43 6.59
CA ASP A 136 20.44 -38.68 7.34
C ASP A 136 19.20 -39.62 7.31
N GLY A 137 18.46 -39.61 6.18
CA GLY A 137 17.26 -40.43 5.97
C GLY A 137 15.97 -39.87 6.57
N THR A 138 16.00 -38.67 7.17
CA THR A 138 14.82 -37.97 7.71
C THR A 138 14.52 -36.73 6.88
N ALA A 139 13.25 -36.52 6.55
CA ALA A 139 12.84 -35.30 5.84
C ALA A 139 13.06 -34.06 6.70
N PHE A 140 13.58 -32.99 6.10
CA PHE A 140 13.78 -31.71 6.78
C PHE A 140 12.71 -30.69 6.36
N ASP A 141 12.39 -29.77 7.27
CA ASP A 141 11.38 -28.74 7.06
C ASP A 141 11.73 -27.82 5.89
N GLY A 142 10.73 -27.51 5.06
CA GLY A 142 10.90 -26.75 3.82
C GLY A 142 11.58 -27.54 2.68
N GLY A 143 11.94 -28.80 2.91
CA GLY A 143 12.60 -29.67 1.92
C GLY A 143 11.66 -30.54 1.09
N THR A 144 10.35 -30.50 1.33
CA THR A 144 9.38 -31.39 0.67
C THR A 144 8.24 -30.59 0.08
N ALA A 145 7.91 -30.84 -1.18
CA ALA A 145 6.74 -30.28 -1.83
C ALA A 145 6.23 -31.22 -2.94
N THR A 146 4.96 -31.06 -3.27
CA THR A 146 4.31 -31.79 -4.37
C THR A 146 3.72 -30.81 -5.37
N SER A 147 3.65 -31.22 -6.63
CA SER A 147 3.12 -30.49 -7.76
C SER A 147 3.71 -29.08 -7.93
N GLN A 148 5.01 -28.92 -7.65
CA GLN A 148 5.67 -27.63 -7.76
C GLN A 148 6.08 -27.34 -9.19
N LYS A 149 5.65 -26.20 -9.72
CA LYS A 149 6.10 -25.72 -11.03
C LYS A 149 7.50 -25.11 -10.88
N TYR A 150 8.46 -25.61 -11.64
CA TYR A 150 9.86 -25.21 -11.53
C TYR A 150 10.50 -25.10 -12.91
N THR A 151 11.28 -24.04 -13.15
CA THR A 151 12.09 -23.93 -14.36
C THR A 151 13.48 -24.50 -14.08
N VAL A 152 13.84 -25.58 -14.76
CA VAL A 152 15.14 -26.24 -14.66
C VAL A 152 16.24 -25.24 -15.01
N GLY A 153 17.22 -25.07 -14.11
CA GLY A 153 18.32 -24.12 -14.28
C GLY A 153 18.02 -22.68 -13.83
N SER A 154 16.85 -22.41 -13.23
CA SER A 154 16.49 -21.06 -12.77
C SER A 154 17.33 -20.53 -11.60
N GLY A 155 18.11 -21.39 -10.94
CA GLY A 155 18.92 -21.03 -9.77
C GLY A 155 18.12 -20.78 -8.50
N LYS A 156 16.81 -21.08 -8.50
CA LYS A 156 15.94 -20.97 -7.32
C LYS A 156 16.20 -22.12 -6.33
N PHE A 157 16.58 -23.30 -6.82
CA PHE A 157 17.08 -24.38 -5.97
C PHE A 157 18.59 -24.29 -5.76
N ILE A 158 19.10 -25.10 -4.83
CA ILE A 158 20.54 -25.22 -4.62
C ILE A 158 21.23 -25.69 -5.91
N PRO A 159 22.45 -25.20 -6.21
CA PRO A 159 23.10 -25.44 -7.50
C PRO A 159 23.25 -26.92 -7.88
N ASP A 160 23.45 -27.80 -6.91
CA ASP A 160 23.61 -29.24 -7.14
C ASP A 160 22.30 -29.93 -7.51
N LEU A 161 21.17 -29.52 -6.90
CA LEU A 161 19.86 -30.06 -7.22
C LEU A 161 19.46 -29.59 -8.62
N ASP A 162 19.58 -28.29 -8.87
CA ASP A 162 19.13 -27.66 -10.12
C ASP A 162 19.80 -28.29 -11.35
N LYS A 163 21.12 -28.51 -11.28
CA LYS A 163 21.89 -29.18 -12.36
C LYS A 163 21.46 -30.62 -12.60
N GLN A 164 21.08 -31.33 -11.54
CA GLN A 164 20.71 -32.75 -11.64
C GLN A 164 19.26 -32.95 -12.08
N LEU A 165 18.44 -31.89 -12.09
CA LEU A 165 17.10 -31.95 -12.65
C LEU A 165 17.10 -32.04 -14.18
N ALA A 166 18.19 -31.69 -14.87
CA ALA A 166 18.33 -31.87 -16.31
C ALA A 166 18.71 -33.33 -16.65
N GLY A 167 18.02 -33.92 -17.62
CA GLY A 167 18.22 -35.28 -18.12
C GLY A 167 17.43 -36.36 -17.38
N LEU A 168 16.50 -35.99 -16.48
CA LEU A 168 15.63 -36.92 -15.79
C LEU A 168 14.47 -37.33 -16.70
N GLU A 169 14.11 -38.62 -16.69
CA GLU A 169 12.94 -39.10 -17.42
C GLU A 169 11.66 -38.76 -16.66
N VAL A 170 10.65 -38.27 -17.38
CA VAL A 170 9.33 -37.97 -16.82
C VAL A 170 8.66 -39.23 -16.27
N GLY A 171 8.03 -39.11 -15.10
CA GLY A 171 7.31 -40.17 -14.39
C GLY A 171 8.20 -41.16 -13.63
N LYS A 172 9.53 -40.97 -13.63
CA LYS A 172 10.45 -41.80 -12.83
C LYS A 172 10.91 -41.07 -11.57
N GLU A 173 11.04 -41.85 -10.50
CA GLU A 173 11.61 -41.39 -9.23
C GLU A 173 13.14 -41.52 -9.27
N TYR A 174 13.83 -40.48 -8.82
CA TYR A 174 15.29 -40.42 -8.73
C TYR A 174 15.72 -40.01 -7.32
N GLU A 175 16.77 -40.65 -6.81
CA GLU A 175 17.48 -40.20 -5.60
C GLU A 175 18.72 -39.39 -6.01
N LEU A 176 18.68 -38.08 -5.79
CA LEU A 176 19.74 -37.14 -6.15
C LEU A 176 20.53 -36.73 -4.91
N LYS A 177 21.83 -37.04 -4.90
CA LYS A 177 22.73 -36.57 -3.84
C LYS A 177 23.15 -35.14 -4.12
N CYS A 178 22.87 -34.23 -3.19
CA CYS A 178 23.15 -32.81 -3.34
C CYS A 178 23.89 -32.29 -2.12
N THR A 179 24.82 -31.35 -2.33
CA THR A 179 25.47 -30.64 -1.22
C THR A 179 24.94 -29.22 -1.15
N PHE A 180 24.49 -28.81 0.03
CA PHE A 180 24.14 -27.41 0.27
C PHE A 180 25.39 -26.52 0.26
N PRO A 181 25.31 -25.29 -0.27
CA PRO A 181 26.40 -24.32 -0.17
C PRO A 181 26.85 -24.10 1.28
N GLU A 182 28.15 -23.87 1.48
CA GLU A 182 28.73 -23.56 2.80
C GLU A 182 28.16 -22.26 3.40
N ASP A 183 27.72 -21.34 2.56
CA ASP A 183 27.13 -20.04 2.90
C ASP A 183 25.59 -20.04 2.90
N TYR A 184 24.94 -21.21 2.94
CA TYR A 184 23.48 -21.28 2.97
C TYR A 184 22.91 -20.69 4.26
N THR A 185 22.16 -19.59 4.14
CA THR A 185 21.70 -18.78 5.29
C THR A 185 20.27 -19.06 5.73
N VAL A 186 19.43 -19.63 4.85
CA VAL A 186 17.99 -19.86 5.12
C VAL A 186 17.80 -20.89 6.23
N ASN A 187 18.55 -22.00 6.19
CA ASN A 187 18.63 -22.96 7.29
C ASN A 187 20.09 -23.34 7.53
N LYS A 188 20.68 -22.79 8.59
CA LYS A 188 22.10 -22.97 8.95
C LYS A 188 22.48 -24.42 9.25
N GLU A 189 21.53 -25.28 9.59
CA GLU A 189 21.78 -26.70 9.87
C GLU A 189 22.09 -27.50 8.60
N LEU A 190 21.63 -26.99 7.45
CA LEU A 190 21.85 -27.60 6.13
C LEU A 190 23.15 -27.13 5.47
N ALA A 191 23.72 -26.00 5.89
CA ALA A 191 24.93 -25.45 5.26
C ALA A 191 26.09 -26.45 5.21
N GLY A 192 26.65 -26.67 4.02
CA GLY A 192 27.74 -27.63 3.76
C GLY A 192 27.37 -29.10 3.93
N LYS A 193 26.09 -29.45 4.17
CA LYS A 193 25.65 -30.84 4.34
C LYS A 193 25.35 -31.51 3.01
N GLU A 194 25.72 -32.79 2.91
CA GLU A 194 25.22 -33.70 1.88
C GLU A 194 23.83 -34.18 2.29
N VAL A 195 22.87 -34.08 1.39
CA VAL A 195 21.50 -34.57 1.54
C VAL A 195 21.10 -35.39 0.32
N THR A 196 20.04 -36.19 0.46
CA THR A 196 19.40 -36.87 -0.67
C THR A 196 18.07 -36.22 -0.95
N PHE A 197 17.85 -35.75 -2.18
CA PHE A 197 16.53 -35.38 -2.68
C PHE A 197 15.93 -36.54 -3.45
N VAL A 198 14.79 -37.04 -2.99
CA VAL A 198 13.94 -37.93 -3.79
C VAL A 198 13.09 -37.03 -4.67
N VAL A 199 13.19 -37.15 -5.98
CA VAL A 199 12.46 -36.30 -6.94
C VAL A 199 11.70 -37.12 -7.96
N THR A 200 10.53 -36.64 -8.37
CA THR A 200 9.78 -37.16 -9.51
C THR A 200 9.32 -35.99 -10.36
N VAL A 201 9.68 -36.02 -11.64
CA VAL A 201 9.17 -35.06 -12.63
C VAL A 201 7.87 -35.63 -13.19
N ASN A 202 6.74 -35.00 -12.89
CA ASN A 202 5.41 -35.49 -13.31
C ASN A 202 5.10 -35.18 -14.77
N TRP A 203 5.46 -34.00 -15.23
CA TRP A 203 5.33 -33.55 -16.62
C TRP A 203 6.30 -32.41 -16.92
N ILE A 204 6.59 -32.23 -18.21
CA ILE A 204 7.27 -31.06 -18.77
C ILE A 204 6.21 -30.20 -19.46
N GLU A 205 6.23 -28.89 -19.23
CA GLU A 205 5.36 -27.94 -19.91
C GLU A 205 5.75 -27.89 -21.38
N GLY A 206 4.81 -28.26 -22.23
CA GLY A 206 4.94 -28.20 -23.67
C GLY A 206 4.63 -26.82 -24.23
N ASP A 207 4.43 -26.78 -25.55
CA ASP A 207 4.03 -25.57 -26.23
C ASP A 207 2.69 -25.05 -25.66
N LYS A 208 2.59 -23.74 -25.55
CA LYS A 208 1.35 -23.03 -25.24
C LYS A 208 1.00 -22.12 -26.40
N ASP A 209 -0.25 -22.18 -26.82
CA ASP A 209 -0.81 -21.24 -27.80
C ASP A 209 -1.05 -19.91 -27.08
N GLU A 210 -0.05 -19.04 -27.10
CA GLU A 210 -0.13 -17.72 -26.48
C GLU A 210 -1.33 -16.95 -27.00
N LEU A 211 -2.09 -16.36 -26.07
CA LEU A 211 -3.24 -15.56 -26.42
C LEU A 211 -2.80 -14.11 -26.67
N GLU A 212 -3.15 -13.58 -27.83
CA GLU A 212 -3.03 -12.16 -28.12
C GLU A 212 -4.19 -11.37 -27.49
N TRP A 213 -4.09 -10.04 -27.50
CA TRP A 213 -5.20 -9.20 -27.09
C TRP A 213 -6.44 -9.47 -27.95
N GLY A 214 -7.53 -9.92 -27.32
CA GLY A 214 -8.77 -10.27 -27.98
C GLY A 214 -9.79 -10.89 -27.01
N ASP A 215 -10.97 -11.21 -27.52
CA ASP A 215 -12.10 -11.70 -26.73
C ASP A 215 -11.77 -12.97 -25.92
N GLU A 216 -10.97 -13.87 -26.50
CA GLU A 216 -10.55 -15.13 -25.86
C GLU A 216 -9.67 -14.88 -24.63
N LEU A 217 -8.62 -14.07 -24.77
CA LEU A 217 -7.77 -13.67 -23.65
C LEU A 217 -8.58 -12.96 -22.57
N VAL A 218 -9.45 -12.02 -22.95
CA VAL A 218 -10.23 -11.24 -22.00
C VAL A 218 -11.22 -12.11 -21.24
N ASN A 219 -11.87 -13.04 -21.92
CA ASN A 219 -12.76 -13.99 -21.27
C ASN A 219 -12.00 -14.83 -20.23
N ALA A 220 -10.83 -15.35 -20.59
CA ALA A 220 -10.03 -16.19 -19.72
C ALA A 220 -9.41 -15.40 -18.55
N TYR A 221 -8.88 -14.20 -18.81
CA TYR A 221 -8.27 -13.32 -17.80
C TYR A 221 -9.28 -12.82 -16.77
N THR A 222 -10.52 -12.58 -17.19
CA THR A 222 -11.57 -12.01 -16.32
C THR A 222 -12.49 -13.07 -15.72
N ASP A 223 -12.16 -14.36 -15.86
CA ASP A 223 -12.99 -15.49 -15.43
C ASP A 223 -14.45 -15.36 -15.91
N GLY A 224 -14.61 -15.01 -17.18
CA GLY A 224 -15.91 -14.85 -17.82
C GLY A 224 -16.69 -13.57 -17.48
N LYS A 225 -16.18 -12.68 -16.63
CA LYS A 225 -16.84 -11.39 -16.31
C LYS A 225 -17.01 -10.52 -17.55
N TYR A 226 -16.04 -10.53 -18.46
CA TYR A 226 -16.11 -9.88 -19.76
C TYR A 226 -15.98 -10.91 -20.87
N THR A 227 -16.71 -10.70 -21.96
CA THR A 227 -16.66 -11.58 -23.16
C THR A 227 -16.17 -10.86 -24.40
N SER A 228 -15.98 -9.54 -24.32
CA SER A 228 -15.51 -8.68 -25.39
C SER A 228 -14.30 -7.88 -24.95
N ALA A 229 -13.26 -7.87 -25.77
CA ALA A 229 -12.06 -7.07 -25.55
C ALA A 229 -12.36 -5.57 -25.56
N ASP A 230 -13.26 -5.12 -26.44
CA ASP A 230 -13.67 -3.71 -26.53
C ASP A 230 -14.40 -3.26 -25.26
N GLU A 231 -15.29 -4.11 -24.71
CA GLU A 231 -16.00 -3.79 -23.46
C GLU A 231 -15.05 -3.69 -22.27
N TYR A 232 -14.08 -4.61 -22.19
CA TYR A 232 -13.10 -4.62 -21.11
C TYR A 232 -12.10 -3.47 -21.24
N GLU A 233 -11.66 -3.16 -22.46
CA GLU A 233 -10.84 -1.98 -22.76
C GLU A 233 -11.51 -0.70 -22.32
N LYS A 234 -12.79 -0.53 -22.69
CA LYS A 234 -13.56 0.62 -22.25
C LYS A 234 -13.63 0.68 -20.72
N SER A 235 -13.86 -0.46 -20.05
CA SER A 235 -13.95 -0.51 -18.59
C SER A 235 -12.68 -0.02 -17.91
N PHE A 236 -11.51 -0.59 -18.24
CA PHE A 236 -10.28 -0.15 -17.58
C PHE A 236 -9.85 1.24 -18.05
N THR A 237 -10.22 1.67 -19.26
CA THR A 237 -9.94 3.04 -19.73
C THR A 237 -10.75 4.06 -18.94
N ASP A 238 -12.04 3.79 -18.67
CA ASP A 238 -12.89 4.63 -17.82
C ASP A 238 -12.30 4.72 -16.40
N GLU A 239 -11.78 3.62 -15.84
CA GLU A 239 -11.09 3.60 -14.55
C GLU A 239 -9.79 4.43 -14.56
N MET A 240 -8.98 4.32 -15.61
CA MET A 240 -7.76 5.12 -15.78
C MET A 240 -8.05 6.61 -15.91
N ILE A 241 -9.13 6.98 -16.63
CA ILE A 241 -9.57 8.37 -16.75
C ILE A 241 -10.01 8.90 -15.39
N ALA A 242 -10.81 8.13 -14.64
CA ALA A 242 -11.25 8.53 -13.30
C ALA A 242 -10.04 8.74 -12.36
N SER A 243 -9.06 7.84 -12.40
CA SER A 243 -7.82 7.97 -11.61
C SER A 243 -7.01 9.20 -12.02
N ALA A 244 -6.87 9.50 -13.31
CA ALA A 244 -6.18 10.70 -13.78
C ALA A 244 -6.90 11.99 -13.37
N GLN A 245 -8.24 11.98 -13.33
CA GLN A 245 -9.05 13.11 -12.87
C GLN A 245 -8.91 13.33 -11.35
N GLU A 246 -8.86 12.25 -10.58
CA GLU A 246 -8.63 12.31 -9.13
C GLU A 246 -7.22 12.83 -8.80
N GLU A 247 -6.20 12.38 -9.53
CA GLU A 247 -4.83 12.89 -9.42
C GLU A 247 -4.76 14.38 -9.78
N GLN A 248 -5.38 14.80 -10.88
CA GLN A 248 -5.45 16.20 -11.28
C GLN A 248 -6.12 17.06 -10.19
N LEU A 249 -7.23 16.59 -9.63
CA LEU A 249 -7.94 17.27 -8.55
C LEU A 249 -7.09 17.37 -7.27
N THR A 250 -6.34 16.32 -6.96
CA THR A 250 -5.39 16.29 -5.84
C THR A 250 -4.27 17.31 -6.06
N ASN A 251 -3.66 17.32 -7.24
CA ASN A 251 -2.61 18.27 -7.61
C ASN A 251 -3.12 19.72 -7.57
N TYR A 252 -4.33 19.95 -8.06
CA TYR A 252 -4.99 21.26 -7.96
C TYR A 252 -5.18 21.69 -6.51
N THR A 253 -5.76 20.83 -5.67
CA THR A 253 -6.03 21.14 -4.26
C THR A 253 -4.73 21.41 -3.49
N ASN A 254 -3.69 20.61 -3.73
CA ASN A 254 -2.36 20.83 -3.18
C ASN A 254 -1.75 22.15 -3.64
N GLY A 255 -1.90 22.49 -4.93
CA GLY A 255 -1.44 23.76 -5.49
C GLY A 255 -2.15 24.96 -4.87
N VAL A 256 -3.47 24.87 -4.65
CA VAL A 256 -4.24 25.93 -3.96
C VAL A 256 -3.68 26.14 -2.56
N TRP A 257 -3.54 25.07 -1.77
CA TRP A 257 -2.99 25.14 -0.42
C TRP A 257 -1.56 25.70 -0.40
N SER A 258 -0.69 25.22 -1.29
CA SER A 258 0.66 25.75 -1.45
C SER A 258 0.63 27.27 -1.66
N LYS A 259 -0.23 27.75 -2.57
CA LYS A 259 -0.33 29.17 -2.88
C LYS A 259 -0.90 30.00 -1.74
N VAL A 260 -1.90 29.48 -1.01
CA VAL A 260 -2.43 30.09 0.21
C VAL A 260 -1.32 30.26 1.26
N MET A 261 -0.51 29.22 1.45
CA MET A 261 0.61 29.24 2.40
C MET A 261 1.71 30.22 1.97
N GLU A 262 2.08 30.25 0.68
CA GLU A 262 3.04 31.20 0.11
C GLU A 262 2.60 32.67 0.25
N ASN A 263 1.30 32.93 0.06
CA ASN A 263 0.75 34.28 0.14
C ASN A 263 0.64 34.80 1.58
N SER A 264 0.77 33.91 2.57
CA SER A 264 0.56 34.20 3.98
C SER A 264 1.88 34.34 4.73
N THR A 265 1.83 34.85 5.96
CA THR A 265 3.03 35.03 6.81
C THR A 265 2.83 34.37 8.16
N PHE A 266 3.81 33.57 8.57
CA PHE A 266 3.85 32.92 9.88
C PHE A 266 4.85 33.67 10.77
N GLU A 267 4.38 34.22 11.89
CA GLU A 267 5.19 34.94 12.86
C GLU A 267 5.88 33.95 13.83
N SER A 268 5.12 32.95 14.29
CA SER A 268 5.61 31.87 15.14
C SER A 268 4.62 30.70 15.13
N LEU A 269 4.99 29.57 15.72
CA LEU A 269 4.10 28.43 15.93
C LEU A 269 3.80 28.26 17.44
N PRO A 270 2.58 27.82 17.81
CA PRO A 270 2.29 27.42 19.19
C PRO A 270 3.09 26.17 19.60
N GLU A 271 4.25 26.37 20.27
CA GLU A 271 5.22 25.30 20.56
C GLU A 271 4.62 24.11 21.34
N GLU A 272 3.66 24.36 22.24
CA GLU A 272 2.97 23.28 22.97
C GLU A 272 2.16 22.37 22.02
N LYS A 273 1.49 22.96 21.02
CA LYS A 273 0.73 22.21 20.02
C LYS A 273 1.67 21.45 19.09
N VAL A 274 2.75 22.09 18.62
CA VAL A 274 3.80 21.43 17.81
C VAL A 274 4.38 20.24 18.56
N THR A 275 4.75 20.42 19.83
CA THR A 275 5.32 19.33 20.65
C THR A 275 4.32 18.19 20.83
N THR A 276 3.06 18.51 21.13
CA THR A 276 2.02 17.49 21.32
C THR A 276 1.83 16.65 20.06
N ILE A 277 1.70 17.29 18.90
CA ILE A 277 1.52 16.60 17.61
C ILE A 277 2.78 15.82 17.22
N ALA A 278 3.98 16.36 17.48
CA ALA A 278 5.24 15.68 17.21
C ALA A 278 5.39 14.40 18.06
N ASP A 279 5.00 14.46 19.33
CA ASP A 279 5.01 13.31 20.24
C ASP A 279 3.99 12.24 19.81
N ASP A 280 2.81 12.66 19.31
CA ASP A 280 1.82 11.76 18.73
C ASP A 280 2.38 11.04 17.50
N TYR A 281 2.94 11.78 16.53
CA TYR A 281 3.61 11.20 15.36
C TYR A 281 4.72 10.24 15.73
N TYR A 282 5.61 10.66 16.64
CA TYR A 282 6.72 9.84 17.08
C TYR A 282 6.21 8.54 17.72
N SER A 283 5.17 8.61 18.55
CA SER A 283 4.56 7.43 19.18
C SER A 283 3.99 6.45 18.15
N TYR A 284 3.33 6.96 17.10
CA TYR A 284 2.82 6.14 16.01
C TYR A 284 3.96 5.48 15.22
N TYR A 285 4.96 6.24 14.79
CA TYR A 285 6.06 5.70 13.99
C TYR A 285 6.93 4.72 14.78
N VAL A 286 7.11 4.92 16.09
CA VAL A 286 7.76 3.93 16.95
C VAL A 286 7.00 2.61 16.92
N GLN A 287 5.66 2.64 17.04
CA GLN A 287 4.85 1.42 16.96
C GLN A 287 4.94 0.76 15.57
N TYR A 288 4.79 1.56 14.51
CA TYR A 288 4.90 1.12 13.13
C TYR A 288 6.26 0.44 12.85
N PHE A 289 7.37 1.14 13.12
CA PHE A 289 8.70 0.61 12.84
C PHE A 289 9.10 -0.53 13.77
N THR A 290 8.63 -0.56 15.03
CA THR A 290 8.84 -1.71 15.91
C THR A 290 8.16 -2.96 15.36
N TYR A 291 6.93 -2.84 14.85
CA TYR A 291 6.21 -3.95 14.23
C TYR A 291 6.97 -4.48 13.02
N TYR A 292 7.34 -3.61 12.07
CA TYR A 292 8.07 -4.06 10.88
C TYR A 292 9.45 -4.61 11.22
N ALA A 293 10.20 -4.00 12.13
CA ALA A 293 11.50 -4.52 12.57
C ALA A 293 11.39 -5.96 13.11
N SER A 294 10.30 -6.28 13.83
CA SER A 294 10.07 -7.61 14.37
C SER A 294 9.88 -8.68 13.29
N LEU A 295 9.32 -8.33 12.13
CA LEU A 295 9.17 -9.23 10.98
C LEU A 295 10.53 -9.65 10.40
N TYR A 296 11.56 -8.80 10.55
CA TYR A 296 12.93 -9.07 10.12
C TYR A 296 13.83 -9.59 11.25
N GLY A 297 13.28 -9.82 12.45
CA GLY A 297 14.06 -10.23 13.63
C GLY A 297 15.05 -9.17 14.12
N MET A 298 14.78 -7.89 13.86
CA MET A 298 15.62 -6.74 14.21
C MET A 298 14.94 -5.88 15.27
N ASP A 299 15.73 -5.07 15.99
CA ASP A 299 15.17 -3.95 16.75
C ASP A 299 14.90 -2.74 15.83
N MET A 300 14.08 -1.80 16.31
CA MET A 300 13.67 -0.60 15.56
C MET A 300 14.88 0.23 15.10
N ALA A 301 15.89 0.42 15.96
CA ALA A 301 17.05 1.25 15.62
C ALA A 301 17.86 0.64 14.47
N SER A 302 18.07 -0.67 14.51
CA SER A 302 18.76 -1.43 13.46
C SER A 302 17.95 -1.43 12.17
N PHE A 303 16.62 -1.55 12.26
CA PHE A 303 15.72 -1.49 11.09
C PHE A 303 15.74 -0.12 10.42
N LEU A 304 15.58 0.96 11.18
CA LEU A 304 15.66 2.34 10.68
C LEU A 304 17.01 2.62 10.02
N SER A 305 18.11 2.23 10.67
CA SER A 305 19.46 2.41 10.12
C SER A 305 19.67 1.61 8.84
N SER A 306 19.24 0.35 8.79
CA SER A 306 19.51 -0.53 7.65
C SER A 306 18.61 -0.26 6.44
N MET A 307 17.34 0.07 6.67
CA MET A 307 16.34 0.22 5.60
C MET A 307 16.17 1.67 5.15
N TYR A 308 16.34 2.63 6.07
CA TYR A 308 16.07 4.05 5.82
C TYR A 308 17.30 4.93 6.02
N ASN A 309 18.42 4.39 6.52
CA ASN A 309 19.61 5.15 6.88
C ASN A 309 19.29 6.31 7.85
N MET A 310 18.40 6.04 8.81
CA MET A 310 17.92 7.00 9.81
C MET A 310 18.20 6.54 11.23
N THR A 311 18.43 7.49 12.12
CA THR A 311 18.49 7.30 13.57
C THR A 311 17.15 7.61 14.25
N ASP A 312 17.00 7.31 15.54
CA ASP A 312 15.85 7.75 16.33
C ASP A 312 15.74 9.27 16.39
N ASP A 313 16.87 9.98 16.47
CA ASP A 313 16.91 11.44 16.48
C ASP A 313 16.47 12.02 15.13
N ASP A 314 16.82 11.37 14.02
CA ASP A 314 16.32 11.74 12.69
C ASP A 314 14.80 11.54 12.63
N LEU A 315 14.29 10.40 13.12
CA LEU A 315 12.84 10.16 13.19
C LEU A 315 12.11 11.22 14.02
N ARG A 316 12.65 11.62 15.17
CA ARG A 316 12.10 12.71 15.99
C ARG A 316 12.10 14.04 15.25
N THR A 317 13.18 14.33 14.53
CA THR A 317 13.31 15.55 13.72
C THR A 317 12.27 15.59 12.61
N GLU A 318 12.07 14.47 11.90
CA GLU A 318 11.02 14.33 10.89
C GLU A 318 9.63 14.48 11.51
N CYS A 319 9.35 13.82 12.64
CA CYS A 319 8.06 13.95 13.34
C CYS A 319 7.76 15.40 13.74
N ARG A 320 8.78 16.14 14.20
CA ARG A 320 8.65 17.57 14.51
C ARG A 320 8.39 18.40 13.26
N SER A 321 9.06 18.12 12.14
CA SER A 321 8.83 18.79 10.85
C SER A 321 7.39 18.60 10.34
N MET A 322 6.86 17.37 10.42
CA MET A 322 5.47 17.09 10.08
C MET A 322 4.50 17.84 10.99
N ALA A 323 4.74 17.83 12.31
CA ALA A 323 3.93 18.56 13.28
C ALA A 323 3.93 20.07 13.02
N GLU A 324 5.08 20.67 12.69
CA GLU A 324 5.15 22.08 12.32
C GLU A 324 4.31 22.41 11.09
N ASN A 325 4.32 21.54 10.07
CA ASN A 325 3.52 21.74 8.87
C ASN A 325 2.03 21.57 9.15
N GLU A 326 1.63 20.54 9.90
CA GLU A 326 0.26 20.33 10.34
C GLU A 326 -0.28 21.53 11.13
N VAL A 327 0.49 22.06 12.08
CA VAL A 327 0.11 23.24 12.85
C VAL A 327 -0.08 24.45 11.95
N LYS A 328 0.75 24.63 10.91
CA LYS A 328 0.54 25.72 9.94
C LYS A 328 -0.80 25.57 9.21
N TYR A 329 -1.17 24.37 8.79
CA TYR A 329 -2.45 24.11 8.12
C TYR A 329 -3.65 24.34 9.05
N ILE A 330 -3.56 23.87 10.29
CA ILE A 330 -4.58 24.12 11.33
C ILE A 330 -4.76 25.62 11.56
N MET A 331 -3.67 26.34 11.76
CA MET A 331 -3.69 27.79 11.97
C MET A 331 -4.30 28.52 10.77
N MET A 332 -3.86 28.17 9.56
CA MET A 332 -4.35 28.79 8.32
C MET A 332 -5.84 28.55 8.12
N SER A 333 -6.29 27.30 8.24
CA SER A 333 -7.70 26.94 8.09
C SER A 333 -8.58 27.64 9.13
N CYS A 334 -8.18 27.67 10.40
CA CYS A 334 -8.93 28.35 11.45
C CYS A 334 -9.07 29.86 11.20
N GLU A 335 -8.00 30.53 10.75
CA GLU A 335 -8.06 31.97 10.47
C GLU A 335 -8.85 32.29 9.20
N ILE A 336 -8.76 31.47 8.15
CA ILE A 336 -9.63 31.61 6.97
C ILE A 336 -11.09 31.39 7.38
N PHE A 337 -11.39 30.34 8.16
CA PHE A 337 -12.75 30.06 8.64
C PHE A 337 -13.36 31.23 9.41
N LYS A 338 -12.55 31.89 10.25
CA LYS A 338 -12.95 33.12 10.95
C LYS A 338 -13.13 34.31 10.01
N ASP A 339 -12.22 34.53 9.06
CA ASP A 339 -12.32 35.61 8.07
C ASP A 339 -13.58 35.47 7.18
N LEU A 340 -13.96 34.24 6.87
CA LEU A 340 -15.20 33.91 6.16
C LEU A 340 -16.47 34.13 7.00
N GLY A 341 -16.34 34.32 8.32
CA GLY A 341 -17.47 34.37 9.24
C GLY A 341 -18.24 33.05 9.32
N MET A 342 -17.57 31.92 9.02
CA MET A 342 -18.17 30.59 9.12
C MET A 342 -18.31 30.16 10.58
N THR A 343 -19.24 29.23 10.83
CA THR A 343 -19.49 28.66 12.15
C THR A 343 -19.72 27.17 12.02
N LEU A 344 -19.16 26.38 12.94
CA LEU A 344 -19.44 24.95 13.04
C LEU A 344 -20.46 24.73 14.15
N SER A 345 -21.70 24.42 13.77
CA SER A 345 -22.76 24.16 14.74
C SER A 345 -22.53 22.83 15.48
N ASP A 346 -23.10 22.66 16.68
CA ASP A 346 -23.02 21.38 17.41
C ASP A 346 -23.68 20.23 16.63
N GLU A 347 -24.72 20.50 15.85
CA GLU A 347 -25.38 19.50 15.00
C GLU A 347 -24.45 19.03 13.88
N GLU A 348 -23.80 19.96 13.18
CA GLU A 348 -22.84 19.63 12.13
C GLU A 348 -21.58 18.93 12.68
N TYR A 349 -21.04 19.43 13.80
CA TYR A 349 -19.91 18.82 14.49
C TYR A 349 -20.20 17.36 14.86
N ASN A 350 -21.38 17.09 15.43
CA ASN A 350 -21.79 15.73 15.78
C ASN A 350 -21.98 14.84 14.57
N THR A 351 -22.60 15.35 13.50
CA THR A 351 -22.81 14.60 12.26
C THR A 351 -21.47 14.15 11.68
N ARG A 352 -20.52 15.09 11.52
CA ARG A 352 -19.17 14.78 11.04
C ARG A 352 -18.42 13.81 11.96
N ALA A 353 -18.50 14.02 13.28
CA ALA A 353 -17.87 13.12 14.24
C ALA A 353 -18.43 11.70 14.19
N GLN A 354 -19.73 11.56 13.93
CA GLN A 354 -20.37 10.25 13.78
C GLN A 354 -19.93 9.54 12.50
N GLU A 355 -19.94 10.23 11.36
CA GLU A 355 -19.50 9.67 10.08
C GLU A 355 -18.04 9.19 10.14
N VAL A 356 -17.16 10.00 10.75
CA VAL A 356 -15.76 9.64 10.94
C VAL A 356 -15.61 8.49 11.93
N ALA A 357 -16.36 8.48 13.03
CA ALA A 357 -16.34 7.40 14.00
C ALA A 357 -16.72 6.05 13.36
N GLU A 358 -17.81 6.01 12.60
CA GLU A 358 -18.30 4.81 11.92
C GLU A 358 -17.30 4.27 10.89
N THR A 359 -16.77 5.16 10.04
CA THR A 359 -15.81 4.79 9.00
C THR A 359 -14.51 4.22 9.58
N ASN A 360 -14.15 4.63 10.79
CA ASN A 360 -12.91 4.24 11.45
C ASN A 360 -13.09 3.19 12.57
N GLY A 361 -14.27 2.59 12.68
CA GLY A 361 -14.55 1.52 13.63
C GLY A 361 -14.55 1.95 15.11
N PHE A 362 -14.87 3.22 15.38
CA PHE A 362 -15.13 3.69 16.75
C PHE A 362 -16.55 3.33 17.18
N ASP A 363 -16.72 3.04 18.47
CA ASP A 363 -18.03 2.71 19.04
C ASP A 363 -19.03 3.88 18.99
N SER A 364 -18.54 5.13 18.97
CA SER A 364 -19.36 6.34 18.90
C SER A 364 -18.52 7.59 18.59
N ALA A 365 -19.19 8.67 18.18
CA ALA A 365 -18.59 10.02 18.12
C ALA A 365 -17.93 10.44 19.45
N ALA A 366 -18.53 10.09 20.61
CA ALA A 366 -17.96 10.40 21.91
C ALA A 366 -16.64 9.67 22.18
N ALA A 367 -16.53 8.39 21.80
CA ALA A 367 -15.28 7.62 21.93
C ALA A 367 -14.18 8.18 21.01
N PHE A 368 -14.54 8.56 19.79
CA PHE A 368 -13.65 9.25 18.85
C PHE A 368 -13.14 10.57 19.47
N ILE A 369 -14.04 11.42 19.95
CA ILE A 369 -13.69 12.71 20.55
C ILE A 369 -12.90 12.54 21.86
N GLU A 370 -13.17 11.51 22.66
CA GLU A 370 -12.39 11.23 23.86
C GLU A 370 -10.94 10.85 23.51
N GLN A 371 -10.76 10.03 22.48
CA GLN A 371 -9.43 9.59 22.02
C GLN A 371 -8.61 10.75 21.45
N TYR A 372 -9.22 11.57 20.58
CA TYR A 372 -8.51 12.62 19.86
C TYR A 372 -8.62 14.00 20.51
N GLY A 373 -9.56 14.22 21.42
CA GLY A 373 -9.84 15.50 22.05
C GLY A 373 -10.60 16.46 21.14
N GLU A 374 -11.59 17.14 21.74
CA GLU A 374 -12.54 18.04 21.08
C GLU A 374 -11.88 19.09 20.17
N GLU A 375 -10.86 19.80 20.67
CA GLU A 375 -10.22 20.89 19.91
C GLU A 375 -9.64 20.38 18.58
N TYR A 376 -8.93 19.25 18.63
CA TYR A 376 -8.27 18.69 17.44
C TYR A 376 -9.29 18.20 16.43
N VAL A 377 -10.35 17.52 16.89
CA VAL A 377 -11.45 17.05 16.01
C VAL A 377 -12.16 18.22 15.34
N ARG A 378 -12.41 19.30 16.07
CA ARG A 378 -12.99 20.51 15.47
C ARG A 378 -12.05 21.13 14.44
N GLU A 379 -10.77 21.27 14.77
CA GLU A 379 -9.77 21.84 13.85
C GLU A 379 -9.64 21.00 12.57
N SER A 380 -9.71 19.67 12.65
CA SER A 380 -9.72 18.81 11.45
C SER A 380 -10.96 19.04 10.58
N PHE A 381 -12.15 19.16 11.18
CA PHE A 381 -13.36 19.46 10.40
C PHE A 381 -13.33 20.86 9.77
N ILE A 382 -12.75 21.84 10.47
CA ILE A 382 -12.53 23.17 9.91
C ILE A 382 -11.57 23.10 8.73
N PHE A 383 -10.50 22.31 8.83
CA PHE A 383 -9.58 22.08 7.72
C PHE A 383 -10.29 21.47 6.50
N ASP A 384 -11.18 20.49 6.69
CA ASP A 384 -11.98 19.90 5.61
C ASP A 384 -12.89 20.94 4.96
N ILE A 385 -13.66 21.68 5.78
CA ILE A 385 -14.57 22.73 5.31
C ILE A 385 -13.80 23.78 4.51
N ILE A 386 -12.63 24.19 4.98
CA ILE A 386 -11.80 25.17 4.28
C ILE A 386 -11.17 24.60 3.02
N SER A 387 -10.76 23.32 3.02
CA SER A 387 -10.23 22.68 1.82
C SER A 387 -11.28 22.62 0.72
N ASP A 388 -12.52 22.26 1.04
CA ASP A 388 -13.64 22.28 0.09
C ASP A 388 -13.93 23.69 -0.41
N TYR A 389 -14.00 24.64 0.50
CA TYR A 389 -14.19 26.04 0.16
C TYR A 389 -13.10 26.57 -0.78
N LEU A 390 -11.82 26.28 -0.49
CA LEU A 390 -10.68 26.70 -1.30
C LEU A 390 -10.70 26.06 -2.68
N LYS A 391 -11.04 24.77 -2.77
CA LYS A 391 -11.22 24.06 -4.04
C LYS A 391 -12.28 24.74 -4.93
N GLU A 392 -13.42 25.12 -4.35
CA GLU A 392 -14.54 25.74 -5.07
C GLU A 392 -14.33 27.21 -5.45
N ASN A 393 -13.50 27.94 -4.71
CA ASN A 393 -13.34 29.41 -4.84
C ASN A 393 -12.01 29.83 -5.47
N ASN A 394 -11.28 28.88 -6.06
CA ASN A 394 -10.08 29.10 -6.86
C ASN A 394 -10.25 28.47 -8.25
N LYS A 395 -9.27 28.65 -9.14
CA LYS A 395 -9.37 28.25 -10.54
C LYS A 395 -8.30 27.24 -10.89
N MET A 396 -8.74 26.08 -11.35
CA MET A 396 -7.89 25.11 -12.03
C MET A 396 -7.62 25.61 -13.45
N VAL A 397 -6.35 25.72 -13.82
CA VAL A 397 -5.90 26.06 -15.17
C VAL A 397 -5.22 24.82 -15.74
N ILE A 398 -5.74 24.31 -16.85
CA ILE A 398 -5.13 23.14 -17.50
C ILE A 398 -3.94 23.63 -18.33
N ALA A 399 -2.74 23.11 -18.03
CA ALA A 399 -1.55 23.38 -18.81
C ALA A 399 -1.72 22.85 -20.25
N GLU A 400 -1.29 23.66 -21.23
CA GLU A 400 -1.38 23.32 -22.68
C GLU A 400 -0.46 22.17 -23.11
#